data_AF-A0A1H7DNX9-F1
#
_entry.id   AF-A0A1H7DNX9-F1
#
_cell.length_a   1.000
_cell.length_b   1.000
_cell.length_c   1.000
_cell.angle_alpha   90.00
_cell.angle_beta   90.00
_cell.angle_gamma   90.00
#
_symmetry.space_group_name_H-M   'P 1'
#
loop_
_entity.id
_entity.type
_entity.pdbx_description
1 polymer ?
#
loop_
_entity_poly.entity_id
_entity_poly.type
_entity_poly.pdbx_seq_one_letter_code
_entity_poly.pdbx_strand_id
1 'polypeptide(L)'
;MRKVRDYDAELKALEERARTIKARRTEQLGVLVTATGADTLDMETLAGALLDAVASKNAEAKEVWRAKGSAFFQRRGRKGSRTAGCNSDGGNAQPGADPASGSGAASG
;
A
#
# COMPACT_ATOMS: atom_id res chain seq x y z
N MET A 1 -24.47 23.71 39.97
CA MET A 1 -23.11 24.30 39.89
C MET A 1 -22.36 23.63 38.75
N ARG A 2 -21.99 24.36 37.70
CA ARG A 2 -21.25 23.78 36.56
C ARG A 2 -19.81 23.54 37.04
N LYS A 3 -19.33 22.29 36.98
CA LYS A 3 -17.93 21.99 37.24
C LYS A 3 -17.08 22.86 36.32
N VAL A 4 -16.20 23.66 36.91
CA VAL A 4 -15.22 24.46 36.17
C VAL A 4 -14.44 23.46 35.31
N ARG A 5 -14.29 23.79 34.04
CA ARG A 5 -13.63 22.92 33.07
C ARG A 5 -12.18 22.72 33.54
N ASP A 6 -11.75 21.47 33.75
CA ASP A 6 -10.37 21.17 34.14
C ASP A 6 -9.46 21.33 32.92
N TYR A 7 -9.08 22.59 32.66
CA TYR A 7 -8.23 22.96 31.53
C TYR A 7 -6.90 22.21 31.52
N ASP A 8 -6.36 21.86 32.69
CA ASP A 8 -5.14 21.06 32.82
C ASP A 8 -5.32 19.64 32.25
N ALA A 9 -6.49 19.03 32.46
CA ALA A 9 -6.82 17.73 31.90
C ALA A 9 -7.02 17.80 30.39
N GLU A 10 -7.65 18.86 29.88
CA GLU A 10 -7.81 19.10 28.43
C GLU A 10 -6.46 19.36 27.74
N LEU A 11 -5.57 20.15 28.36
CA LEU A 11 -4.21 20.38 27.89
C LEU A 11 -3.42 19.08 27.82
N LYS A 12 -3.44 18.28 28.90
CA LYS A 12 -2.75 16.99 28.94
C LYS A 12 -3.27 16.03 27.88
N ALA A 13 -4.59 15.97 27.69
CA ALA A 13 -5.21 15.13 26.65
C ALA A 13 -4.83 15.58 25.23
N LEU A 14 -4.72 16.89 24.99
CA LEU A 14 -4.28 17.42 23.69
C LEU A 14 -2.80 17.12 23.42
N GLU A 15 -1.94 17.25 24.43
CA GLU A 15 -0.53 16.88 24.31
C GLU A 15 -0.35 15.39 24.01
N GLU A 16 -1.06 14.53 24.72
CA GLU A 16 -0.98 13.08 24.51
C GLU A 16 -1.46 12.69 23.11
N ARG A 17 -2.54 13.31 22.62
CA ARG A 17 -3.00 13.14 21.24
C ARG A 17 -1.96 13.62 20.23
N ALA A 18 -1.36 14.78 20.46
CA ALA A 18 -0.30 15.29 19.57
C ALA A 18 0.91 14.35 19.53
N ARG A 19 1.33 13.80 20.68
CA ARG A 19 2.40 12.80 20.77
C ARG A 19 2.04 11.53 20.02
N THR A 20 0.82 11.02 20.21
CA THR A 20 0.33 9.81 19.53
C THR A 20 0.30 9.97 18.01
N ILE A 21 -0.18 11.11 17.51
CA ILE A 21 -0.21 11.40 16.07
C ILE A 21 1.21 11.44 15.50
N LYS A 22 2.15 12.08 16.21
CA LYS A 22 3.55 12.12 15.78
C LYS A 22 4.17 10.73 15.74
N ALA A 23 3.98 9.93 16.80
CA ALA A 23 4.50 8.56 16.87
C ALA A 23 3.97 7.71 15.71
N ARG A 24 2.65 7.74 15.47
CA ARG A 24 2.02 7.02 14.36
C ARG A 24 2.55 7.46 12.99
N ARG A 25 2.81 8.76 12.80
CA ARG A 25 3.38 9.27 11.54
C ARG A 25 4.80 8.77 11.34
N THR A 26 5.64 8.76 12.38
CA THR A 26 7.00 8.22 12.32
C THR A 26 6.99 6.74 11.98
N GLU A 27 6.11 5.95 12.61
CA GLU A 27 5.95 4.52 12.31
C GLU A 27 5.51 4.30 10.86
N GLN A 28 4.52 5.05 10.38
CA GLN A 28 4.05 4.95 8.99
C GLN A 28 5.14 5.27 7.97
N LEU A 29 6.01 6.25 8.26
CA LEU A 29 7.17 6.56 7.42
C LEU A 29 8.19 5.42 7.44
N GLY A 30 8.47 4.84 8.61
CA GLY A 30 9.35 3.66 8.71
C GLY A 30 8.82 2.48 7.88
N VAL A 31 7.53 2.16 8.03
CA VAL A 31 6.88 1.11 7.24
C VAL A 31 6.91 1.42 5.74
N LEU A 32 6.79 2.69 5.35
CA LEU A 32 6.88 3.09 3.94
C LEU A 32 8.28 2.84 3.38
N VAL A 33 9.33 3.26 4.10
CA VAL A 33 10.73 3.08 3.69
C VAL A 33 11.02 1.61 3.43
N THR A 34 10.68 0.73 4.37
CA THR A 34 10.84 -0.73 4.21
C THR A 34 9.98 -1.28 3.07
N ALA A 35 8.72 -0.85 2.94
CA ALA A 35 7.84 -1.35 1.88
C ALA A 35 8.31 -0.93 0.48
N THR A 36 8.99 0.20 0.35
CA THR A 36 9.61 0.64 -0.90
C THR A 36 10.96 -0.01 -1.18
N GLY A 37 11.53 -0.76 -0.23
CA GLY A 37 12.89 -1.32 -0.29
C GLY A 37 13.99 -0.27 -0.11
N ALA A 38 13.62 0.94 0.33
CA ALA A 38 14.54 2.06 0.49
C ALA A 38 15.44 1.89 1.72
N ASP A 39 15.12 0.94 2.61
CA ASP A 39 15.94 0.52 3.75
C ASP A 39 17.26 -0.18 3.34
N THR A 40 17.38 -0.59 2.07
CA THR A 40 18.63 -1.13 1.52
C THR A 40 19.64 -0.05 1.14
N LEU A 41 19.21 1.21 1.01
CA LEU A 41 20.09 2.34 0.75
C LEU A 41 20.78 2.77 2.06
N ASP A 42 21.99 3.29 1.95
CA ASP A 42 22.64 3.95 3.08
C ASP A 42 21.90 5.25 3.46
N MET A 43 22.04 5.66 4.72
CA MET A 43 21.31 6.81 5.26
C MET A 43 21.66 8.12 4.56
N GLU A 44 22.89 8.28 4.06
CA GLU A 44 23.33 9.51 3.39
C GLU A 44 22.70 9.61 2.00
N THR A 45 22.69 8.51 1.22
CA THR A 45 22.05 8.44 -0.09
C THR A 45 20.55 8.61 0.00
N LEU A 46 19.90 7.96 0.97
CA LEU A 46 18.46 8.14 1.19
C LEU A 46 18.13 9.59 1.56
N ALA A 47 18.92 10.22 2.44
CA ALA A 47 18.75 11.62 2.78
C ALA A 47 18.97 12.54 1.57
N GLY A 48 20.01 12.30 0.77
CA GLY A 48 20.30 13.04 -0.45
C GLY A 48 19.15 12.99 -1.46
N ALA A 49 18.62 11.80 -1.74
CA ALA A 49 17.49 11.63 -2.66
C ALA A 49 16.23 12.38 -2.18
N LEU A 50 15.96 12.38 -0.87
CA LEU A 50 14.84 13.13 -0.29
C LEU A 50 15.06 14.65 -0.38
N LEU A 51 16.29 15.13 -0.15
CA LEU A 51 16.64 16.55 -0.30
C LEU A 51 16.46 17.01 -1.75
N ASP A 52 16.94 16.24 -2.72
CA ASP A 52 16.78 16.55 -4.14
C ASP A 52 15.30 16.55 -4.55
N ALA A 53 14.52 15.59 -4.06
CA ALA A 53 13.08 15.54 -4.31
C ALA A 53 12.34 16.76 -3.75
N VAL A 54 12.73 17.23 -2.56
CA VAL A 54 12.17 18.44 -1.94
C VAL A 54 12.58 19.69 -2.71
N ALA A 55 13.87 19.83 -3.03
CA ALA A 55 14.46 20.97 -3.72
C ALA A 55 14.02 21.11 -5.19
N SER A 56 13.58 20.01 -5.82
CA SER A 56 13.12 20.00 -7.21
C SER A 56 12.02 21.05 -7.47
N LYS A 57 12.27 21.97 -8.40
CA LYS A 57 11.28 22.97 -8.87
C LYS A 57 10.51 22.52 -10.10
N ASN A 58 10.87 21.37 -10.68
CA ASN A 58 10.20 20.85 -11.87
C ASN A 58 8.88 20.17 -11.46
N ALA A 59 7.76 20.84 -11.77
CA ALA A 59 6.42 20.35 -11.49
C ALA A 59 6.12 19.04 -12.23
N GLU A 60 6.55 18.90 -13.48
CA GLU A 60 6.31 17.68 -14.28
C GLU A 60 7.02 16.47 -13.67
N ALA A 61 8.27 16.64 -13.23
CA ALA A 61 9.01 15.59 -12.54
C ALA A 61 8.29 15.17 -11.23
N LYS A 62 7.75 16.14 -10.48
CA LYS A 62 6.98 15.87 -9.26
C LYS A 62 5.66 15.17 -9.56
N GLU A 63 4.97 15.51 -10.65
CA GLU A 63 3.77 14.80 -11.09
C GLU A 63 4.07 13.34 -11.44
N VAL A 64 5.16 13.08 -12.17
CA VAL A 64 5.58 11.71 -12.50
C VAL A 64 5.91 10.91 -11.23
N TRP A 65 6.62 11.50 -10.27
CA TRP A 65 6.90 10.84 -8.99
C TRP A 65 5.62 10.59 -8.19
N ARG A 66 4.67 11.54 -8.18
CA ARG A 66 3.36 11.33 -7.54
C ARG A 66 2.55 10.22 -8.22
N ALA A 67 2.57 10.13 -9.55
CA ALA A 67 1.92 9.04 -10.27
C ALA A 67 2.54 7.68 -9.94
N LYS A 68 3.88 7.58 -9.88
CA LYS A 68 4.58 6.36 -9.44
C LYS A 68 4.24 5.99 -7.99
N GLY A 69 4.24 6.98 -7.09
CA GLY A 69 3.87 6.80 -5.69
C GLY A 69 2.42 6.31 -5.55
N SER A 70 1.47 6.92 -6.25
CA SER A 70 0.06 6.52 -6.19
C SER A 70 -0.14 5.09 -6.69
N ALA A 71 0.53 4.69 -7.77
CA ALA A 71 0.52 3.32 -8.27
C ALA A 71 1.05 2.31 -7.24
N PHE A 72 2.12 2.65 -6.51
CA PHE A 72 2.65 1.81 -5.43
C PHE A 72 1.60 1.57 -4.32
N PHE A 73 0.92 2.63 -3.85
CA PHE A 73 -0.12 2.51 -2.83
C PHE A 73 -1.38 1.79 -3.33
N GLN A 74 -1.79 2.00 -4.59
CA GLN A 74 -2.92 1.30 -5.20
C GLN A 74 -2.66 -0.20 -5.36
N ARG A 75 -1.44 -0.59 -5.74
CA ARG A 75 -1.04 -2.01 -5.82
C ARG A 75 -1.14 -2.69 -4.45
N ARG A 76 -0.79 -1.99 -3.37
CA ARG A 76 -0.92 -2.49 -2.00
C ARG A 76 -2.39 -2.61 -1.57
N GLY A 77 -3.24 -1.65 -1.94
CA GLY A 77 -4.68 -1.70 -1.69
C GLY A 77 -5.37 -2.90 -2.36
N ARG A 78 -4.98 -3.26 -3.60
CA ARG A 78 -5.53 -4.44 -4.29
C ARG A 78 -5.15 -5.76 -3.62
N LYS A 79 -3.98 -5.88 -2.97
CA LYS A 79 -3.60 -7.11 -2.27
C LYS A 79 -4.38 -7.34 -0.97
N GLY A 80 -4.85 -6.28 -0.31
CA GLY A 80 -5.78 -6.39 0.83
C GLY A 80 -7.24 -6.66 0.45
N SER A 81 -7.66 -6.27 -0.77
CA SER A 81 -9.01 -6.54 -1.29
C SER A 81 -9.21 -7.97 -1.79
N ARG A 82 -8.16 -8.63 -2.33
CA ARG A 82 -8.26 -10.02 -2.82
C ARG A 82 -8.46 -11.07 -1.72
N THR A 83 -8.21 -10.74 -0.46
CA THR A 83 -8.44 -11.64 0.68
C THR A 83 -9.86 -11.56 1.27
N ALA A 84 -10.71 -10.64 0.82
CA ALA A 84 -12.07 -10.45 1.31
C ALA A 84 -13.17 -10.85 0.31
N GLY A 85 -12.85 -11.68 -0.69
CA GLY A 85 -13.81 -12.02 -1.75
C GLY A 85 -13.50 -13.30 -2.53
N CYS A 86 -12.83 -14.28 -1.92
CA CYS A 86 -12.74 -15.63 -2.50
C CYS A 86 -13.44 -16.62 -1.58
N ASN A 87 -14.76 -16.54 -1.52
CA ASN A 87 -15.59 -17.71 -1.25
C ASN A 87 -16.88 -17.63 -2.05
N SER A 88 -17.17 -18.73 -2.75
CA SER A 88 -18.38 -19.03 -3.53
C SER A 88 -18.43 -18.34 -4.91
N ASP A 89 -18.66 -19.00 -6.04
CA ASP A 89 -18.87 -20.42 -6.36
C ASP A 89 -18.90 -20.55 -7.90
N GLY A 90 -18.54 -21.73 -8.39
CA GLY A 90 -19.01 -22.34 -9.64
C GLY A 90 -18.86 -21.57 -10.96
N GLY A 91 -17.85 -21.92 -11.76
CA GLY A 91 -17.89 -21.59 -13.18
C GLY A 91 -16.64 -21.87 -13.99
N ASN A 92 -16.53 -23.11 -14.47
CA ASN A 92 -15.85 -23.50 -15.71
C ASN A 92 -14.33 -23.75 -15.67
N ALA A 93 -13.98 -25.04 -15.65
CA ALA A 93 -13.38 -25.76 -16.78
C ALA A 93 -12.43 -26.83 -16.23
N GLN A 94 -12.88 -28.08 -16.23
CA GLN A 94 -12.02 -29.24 -15.97
C GLN A 94 -11.45 -29.68 -17.32
N PRO A 95 -10.13 -29.56 -17.60
CA PRO A 95 -9.53 -30.20 -18.75
C PRO A 95 -9.12 -31.61 -18.32
N GLY A 96 -10.07 -32.54 -18.37
CA GLY A 96 -9.83 -33.97 -18.19
C GLY A 96 -9.71 -34.62 -19.56
N ALA A 97 -8.49 -34.76 -20.05
CA ALA A 97 -8.18 -35.66 -21.15
C ALA A 97 -8.40 -37.11 -20.70
N ASP A 98 -9.03 -37.93 -21.54
CA ASP A 98 -8.80 -39.37 -21.55
C ASP A 98 -8.84 -39.93 -22.98
N PRO A 99 -7.94 -40.86 -23.35
CA PRO A 99 -7.78 -41.40 -24.70
C PRO A 99 -8.49 -42.74 -24.87
N ALA A 100 -9.34 -42.88 -25.89
CA ALA A 100 -9.79 -44.17 -26.43
C ALA A 100 -10.36 -43.91 -27.84
N SER A 101 -9.67 -44.31 -28.91
CA SER A 101 -9.67 -45.66 -29.52
C SER A 101 -10.95 -45.97 -30.32
N GLY A 102 -10.78 -46.18 -31.64
CA GLY A 102 -11.78 -46.76 -32.57
C GLY A 102 -12.26 -45.75 -33.64
N SER A 103 -11.67 -45.70 -34.84
CA SER A 103 -11.89 -46.56 -36.02
C SER A 103 -13.14 -46.19 -36.86
N GLY A 104 -12.93 -46.00 -38.18
CA GLY A 104 -13.95 -45.84 -39.23
C GLY A 104 -13.78 -44.52 -40.02
N ALA A 105 -12.95 -44.43 -41.07
CA ALA A 105 -13.08 -44.98 -42.43
C ALA A 105 -14.15 -44.30 -43.33
N ALA A 106 -13.64 -43.76 -44.45
CA ALA A 106 -14.24 -43.61 -45.79
C ALA A 106 -15.33 -42.54 -46.07
N SER A 107 -14.91 -41.57 -46.88
CA SER A 107 -15.44 -41.17 -48.20
C SER A 107 -16.94 -41.01 -48.46
N GLY A 108 -17.28 -39.88 -49.11
CA GLY A 108 -18.54 -39.63 -49.81
C GLY A 108 -18.68 -38.17 -50.18
#